data_AF-A0A1Y2LKB2-F1
#
_entry.id   AF-A0A1Y2LKB2-F1
#
_cell.length_a   1.000
_cell.length_b   1.000
_cell.length_c   1.000
_cell.angle_alpha   90.00
_cell.angle_beta   90.00
_cell.angle_gamma   90.00
#
_symmetry.space_group_name_H-M   'P 1'
#
loop_
_entity.id
_entity.type
_entity.pdbx_description
1 polymer ?
#
loop_
_entity_poly.entity_id
_entity_poly.type
_entity_poly.pdbx_seq_one_letter_code
_entity_poly.pdbx_strand_id
1 'polypeptide(L)'
;MATTNSTIPNSYFIPGFGISRAVIQSEIKYFCGPNAIVRPYTFQGRDGFLISTIGPPLTKAQIEDLKISSREYEEKQSRVGGENDVFVNAPIPIHQRIRRST
;
A
#
# COMPACT_ATOMS: atom_id res chain seq x y z
N MET A 1 12.07 6.07 -32.07
CA MET A 1 12.46 5.25 -30.90
C MET A 1 11.19 4.70 -30.27
N ALA A 2 10.83 3.45 -30.58
CA ALA A 2 9.65 2.81 -30.00
C ALA A 2 10.06 2.20 -28.67
N THR A 3 9.68 2.84 -27.56
CA THR A 3 9.81 2.26 -26.22
C THR A 3 8.86 1.07 -26.15
N THR A 4 9.41 -0.14 -26.09
CA THR A 4 8.65 -1.36 -25.89
C THR A 4 7.86 -1.24 -24.60
N ASN A 5 6.53 -1.10 -24.70
CA ASN A 5 5.63 -1.28 -23.56
C ASN A 5 5.78 -2.74 -23.13
N SER A 6 6.67 -3.01 -22.19
CA SER A 6 6.87 -4.33 -21.60
C SER A 6 5.61 -4.69 -20.82
N THR A 7 4.71 -5.43 -21.49
CA THR A 7 3.55 -6.10 -20.90
C THR A 7 3.93 -7.25 -19.96
N ILE A 8 5.20 -7.33 -19.58
CA ILE A 8 5.73 -8.41 -18.74
C ILE A 8 5.39 -8.07 -17.29
N PRO A 9 4.69 -8.97 -16.58
CA PRO A 9 4.48 -8.81 -15.15
C PRO A 9 5.84 -8.82 -14.45
N ASN A 10 6.18 -7.71 -13.79
CA ASN A 10 7.38 -7.54 -13.02
C ASN A 10 7.03 -7.59 -11.54
N SER A 11 7.79 -8.35 -10.76
CA SER A 11 7.65 -8.41 -9.31
C SER A 11 9.00 -8.22 -8.64
N TYR A 12 9.09 -7.26 -7.73
CA TYR A 12 10.34 -6.90 -7.08
C TYR A 12 10.11 -6.50 -5.62
N PHE A 13 11.15 -6.66 -4.82
CA PHE A 13 11.16 -6.37 -3.39
C PHE A 13 11.71 -4.98 -3.12
N ILE A 14 11.02 -4.23 -2.26
CA ILE A 14 11.50 -2.96 -1.70
C ILE A 14 11.64 -3.11 -0.18
N PRO A 15 12.82 -2.80 0.39
CA PRO A 15 12.98 -2.73 1.84
C PRO A 15 12.04 -1.70 2.47
N GLY A 16 11.39 -2.03 3.58
CA GLY A 16 10.39 -1.17 4.22
C GLY A 16 10.95 0.02 5.02
N PHE A 17 12.27 0.25 5.00
CA PHE A 17 12.90 1.26 5.84
C PHE A 17 12.47 2.69 5.43
N GLY A 18 11.74 3.34 6.33
CA GLY A 18 11.23 4.70 6.13
C GLY A 18 10.07 4.81 5.15
N ILE A 19 9.37 3.71 4.86
CA ILE A 19 8.19 3.71 3.98
C ILE A 19 6.97 3.22 4.76
N SER A 20 5.97 4.08 4.88
CA SER A 20 4.71 3.78 5.54
C SER A 20 3.85 2.88 4.67
N ARG A 21 3.24 1.87 5.29
CA ARG A 21 2.32 0.94 4.62
C ARG A 21 1.14 1.67 3.97
N ALA A 22 0.59 2.69 4.63
CA ALA A 22 -0.55 3.43 4.11
C ALA A 22 -0.17 4.23 2.85
N VAL A 23 1.01 4.86 2.87
CA VAL A 23 1.52 5.66 1.77
C VAL A 23 1.82 4.79 0.55
N ILE A 24 2.60 3.72 0.71
CA ILE A 24 2.96 2.86 -0.42
C ILE A 24 1.73 2.19 -1.05
N GLN A 25 0.72 1.80 -0.26
CA GLN A 25 -0.51 1.22 -0.81
C GLN A 25 -1.35 2.23 -1.60
N SER A 26 -1.30 3.51 -1.22
CA SER A 26 -2.01 4.59 -1.90
C SER A 26 -1.29 5.04 -3.16
N GLU A 27 0.01 5.33 -3.05
CA GLU A 27 0.78 6.01 -4.10
C GLU A 27 1.29 5.07 -5.19
N ILE A 28 1.45 3.77 -4.92
CA ILE A 28 1.97 2.83 -5.93
C ILE A 28 1.16 2.85 -7.23
N LYS A 29 -0.16 3.06 -7.14
CA LYS A 29 -1.04 3.08 -8.30
C LYS A 29 -0.78 4.29 -9.20
N TYR A 30 -0.28 5.38 -8.63
CA TYR A 30 0.11 6.57 -9.38
C TYR A 30 1.41 6.33 -10.16
N PHE A 31 2.41 5.70 -9.54
CA PHE A 31 3.71 5.46 -10.17
C PHE A 31 3.71 4.27 -11.15
N CYS A 32 3.03 3.19 -10.79
CA CYS A 32 3.08 1.92 -11.50
C CYS A 32 1.78 1.58 -12.24
N GLY A 33 0.76 2.43 -12.14
CA GLY A 33 -0.54 2.25 -12.76
C GLY A 33 -1.56 1.50 -11.89
N PRO A 34 -2.84 1.48 -12.29
CA PRO A 34 -3.94 0.98 -11.46
C PRO A 34 -3.87 -0.51 -11.14
N ASN A 35 -3.15 -1.29 -11.95
CA ASN A 35 -2.97 -2.74 -11.78
C ASN A 35 -1.81 -3.08 -10.84
N ALA A 36 -1.10 -2.08 -10.30
CA ALA A 36 0.00 -2.30 -9.38
C ALA A 36 -0.54 -2.79 -8.02
N ILE A 37 0.04 -3.88 -7.53
CA ILE A 37 -0.32 -4.52 -6.27
C ILE A 37 0.87 -4.44 -5.31
N VAL A 38 0.58 -4.08 -4.06
CA VAL A 38 1.57 -4.02 -2.98
C VAL A 38 1.10 -4.83 -1.81
N ARG A 39 1.99 -5.68 -1.29
CA ARG A 39 1.75 -6.47 -0.08
C ARG A 39 2.97 -6.46 0.83
N PRO A 40 2.78 -6.50 2.17
CA PRO A 40 3.87 -6.77 3.10
C PRO A 40 4.59 -8.07 2.73
N TYR A 41 5.91 -8.06 2.80
CA TYR A 41 6.74 -9.21 2.47
C TYR A 41 8.06 -9.15 3.23
N THR A 42 8.54 -10.31 3.65
CA THR A 42 9.86 -10.45 4.29
C THR A 42 10.77 -11.21 3.34
N PHE A 43 11.87 -10.60 2.93
CA PHE A 43 12.85 -11.22 2.05
C PHE A 43 14.19 -11.35 2.78
N GLN A 44 14.65 -12.59 2.96
CA GLN A 44 15.92 -12.89 3.65
C GLN A 44 16.04 -12.23 5.04
N GLY A 45 14.94 -12.22 5.81
CA GLY A 45 14.90 -11.60 7.14
C GLY A 45 14.80 -10.07 7.15
N ARG A 46 14.61 -9.44 5.98
CA ARG A 46 14.36 -8.00 5.87
C ARG A 46 12.89 -7.76 5.57
N ASP A 47 12.25 -6.97 6.41
CA ASP A 47 10.87 -6.58 6.21
C ASP A 47 10.76 -5.47 5.15
N GLY A 48 9.71 -5.56 4.35
CA GLY A 48 9.42 -4.61 3.30
C GLY A 48 8.16 -4.97 2.55
N PHE A 49 8.20 -4.71 1.25
CA PHE A 49 7.04 -4.82 0.39
C PHE A 49 7.41 -5.56 -0.89
N LEU A 50 6.53 -6.47 -1.31
CA LEU A 50 6.57 -7.00 -2.67
C LEU A 50 5.62 -6.19 -3.53
N ILE A 51 6.16 -5.61 -4.59
CA ILE A 51 5.41 -4.88 -5.60
C ILE A 51 5.29 -5.78 -6.83
N SER A 52 4.06 -5.97 -7.30
CA SER A 52 3.76 -6.63 -8.57
C SER A 52 3.10 -5.61 -9.50
N THR A 53 3.70 -5.36 -10.66
CA THR A 53 3.21 -4.38 -11.63
C THR A 53 3.44 -4.84 -13.07
N ILE A 54 2.70 -4.26 -14.01
CA ILE A 54 2.92 -4.42 -15.45
C ILE A 54 3.66 -3.16 -15.91
N GLY A 55 5.00 -3.25 -15.99
CA GLY A 55 5.83 -2.10 -16.37
C GLY A 55 7.20 -2.07 -15.69
N PRO A 56 7.94 -0.96 -15.85
CA PRO A 56 9.26 -0.81 -15.25
C PRO A 56 9.20 -0.78 -13.71
N PRO A 57 10.29 -1.19 -13.03
CA PRO A 57 10.39 -1.04 -11.59
C PRO A 57 10.43 0.44 -11.17
N LEU A 58 10.08 0.72 -9.92
CA LEU A 58 10.18 2.07 -9.35
C LEU A 58 11.61 2.60 -9.46
N THR A 59 11.73 3.87 -9.84
CA THR A 59 13.01 4.57 -9.89
C THR A 59 13.46 4.99 -8.50
N LYS A 60 14.76 5.26 -8.33
CA LYS A 60 15.30 5.76 -7.05
C LYS A 60 14.58 7.03 -6.58
N ALA A 61 14.31 7.97 -7.49
CA ALA A 61 13.61 9.21 -7.17
C ALA A 61 12.20 8.94 -6.62
N GLN A 62 11.44 8.05 -7.27
CA GLN A 62 10.10 7.68 -6.78
C GLN A 62 10.14 7.01 -5.40
N ILE A 63 11.18 6.24 -5.10
CA ILE A 63 11.36 5.65 -3.77
C ILE A 63 11.69 6.74 -2.73
N GLU A 64 12.46 7.76 -3.10
CA GLU A 64 12.71 8.91 -2.22
C GLU A 64 11.44 9.73 -1.98
N ASP A 65 10.62 9.96 -3.01
CA ASP A 65 9.32 10.62 -2.89
C ASP A 65 8.41 9.86 -1.91
N LEU A 66 8.32 8.52 -2.06
CA LEU A 66 7.57 7.67 -1.13
C LEU A 66 8.03 7.81 0.32
N LYS A 67 9.34 7.97 0.56
CA LYS A 67 9.89 8.17 1.92
C LYS A 67 9.52 9.54 2.49
N ILE A 68 9.57 10.57 1.66
CA ILE A 68 9.17 11.93 2.05
C ILE A 68 7.68 11.94 2.42
N SER A 69 6.82 11.41 1.54
CA SER A 69 5.39 11.25 1.79
C SER A 69 5.11 10.42 3.04
N SER A 70 5.88 9.36 3.27
CA SER A 70 5.76 8.50 4.46
C SER A 70 6.06 9.25 5.75
N ARG A 71 7.13 10.06 5.77
CA ARG A 71 7.49 10.90 6.91
C ARG A 71 6.40 11.93 7.20
N GLU A 72 5.92 12.64 6.18
CA GLU A 72 4.84 13.63 6.33
C GLU A 72 3.54 13.00 6.81
N TYR A 73 3.21 11.81 6.30
CA TYR A 73 2.04 11.06 6.74
C TYR A 73 2.14 10.69 8.22
N GLU A 74 3.29 10.19 8.68
CA GLU A 74 3.52 9.85 10.08
C GLU A 74 3.43 11.09 10.98
N GLU A 75 4.08 12.20 10.62
CA GLU A 75 3.98 13.46 11.36
C GLU A 75 2.54 13.97 11.46
N LYS A 76 1.77 13.85 10.39
CA LYS A 76 0.36 14.23 10.37
C LYS A 76 -0.50 13.30 11.24
N GLN A 77 -0.27 12.00 11.18
CA GLN A 77 -0.96 11.03 12.04
C GLN A 77 -0.64 11.26 13.51
N SER A 78 0.62 11.56 13.86
CA SER A 78 1.01 11.88 15.25
C SER A 78 0.31 13.11 15.80
N ARG A 79 0.02 14.12 14.97
CA ARG A 79 -0.74 15.31 15.36
C ARG A 79 -2.23 15.03 15.57
N VAL A 80 -2.78 14.04 14.86
CA VAL A 80 -4.21 13.70 14.86
C VAL A 80 -4.55 12.65 15.92
N GLY A 81 -3.64 11.74 16.26
CA GLY A 81 -3.85 10.65 17.22
C GLY A 81 -3.93 11.06 18.71
N GLY A 82 -4.02 12.36 19.02
CA GLY A 82 -4.19 12.87 20.39
C GLY A 82 -5.64 12.78 20.91
N GLU A 83 -6.59 12.38 20.07
CA GLU A 83 -7.99 12.28 20.41
C GLU A 83 -8.57 11.07 19.67
N ASN A 84 -9.48 10.32 20.31
CA ASN A 84 -10.27 9.19 19.78
C ASN A 84 -9.76 7.78 20.09
N ASP A 85 -10.05 7.34 21.31
CA ASP A 85 -10.23 5.92 21.68
C ASP A 85 -11.55 5.39 21.05
N VAL A 86 -11.66 5.52 19.72
CA VAL A 86 -12.80 5.00 18.95
C VAL A 86 -12.46 3.55 18.62
N PHE A 87 -13.22 2.61 19.19
CA PHE A 87 -13.13 1.19 18.86
C PHE A 87 -13.63 0.95 17.43
N VAL A 88 -12.79 1.25 16.45
CA VAL A 88 -13.07 1.19 15.00
C VAL A 88 -13.44 -0.20 14.49
N ASN A 89 -13.12 -1.25 15.26
CA ASN A 89 -13.38 -2.64 14.91
C ASN A 89 -14.54 -3.27 15.71
N ALA A 90 -15.50 -2.46 16.18
CA ALA A 90 -16.71 -2.98 16.81
C ALA A 90 -17.42 -3.99 15.88
N PRO A 91 -17.67 -5.25 16.33
CA PRO A 91 -18.40 -6.22 15.55
C PRO A 91 -19.78 -5.67 15.17
N ILE A 92 -20.09 -5.63 13.88
CA ILE A 92 -21.39 -5.16 13.39
C ILE A 92 -22.35 -6.37 13.37
N PRO A 93 -23.43 -6.38 14.18
CA PRO A 93 -24.39 -7.47 14.16
C PRO A 93 -25.18 -7.46 12.84
N ILE A 94 -24.99 -8.49 12.03
CA ILE A 94 -25.79 -8.72 10.82
C ILE A 94 -27.08 -9.42 11.26
N HIS A 95 -28.19 -8.68 11.34
CA HIS A 95 -29.51 -9.28 11.53
C HIS A 95 -29.90 -10.00 10.24
N GLN A 96 -29.61 -11.31 10.16
CA GLN A 96 -30.10 -12.14 9.07
C GLN A 96 -31.63 -12.19 9.19
N ARG A 97 -32.31 -11.42 8.35
CA ARG A 97 -33.77 -11.41 8.28
C ARG A 97 -34.20 -12.81 7.85
N ILE A 98 -34.58 -13.65 8.82
CA ILE A 98 -35.11 -14.99 8.57
C ILE A 98 -36.34 -14.79 7.69
N ARG A 99 -36.20 -15.00 6.37
CA ARG A 99 -37.35 -15.11 5.50
C ARG A 99 -38.05 -16.38 5.92
N ARG A 100 -39.12 -16.24 6.71
CA ARG A 100 -40.08 -17.32 6.92
C ARG A 100 -40.62 -17.70 5.56
N SER A 101 -40.15 -18.83 5.01
CA SER A 101 -40.87 -19.55 3.97
C SER A 101 -42.18 -20.01 4.58
N THR A 102 -43.28 -19.59 3.96
CA THR A 102 -44.63 -20.11 4.22
C THR A 102 -44.83 -21.36 3.38
#